data_AF-K3XAS0-F1
#
_entry.id   AF-K3XAS0-F1
#
_cell.length_a   1.000
_cell.length_b   1.000
_cell.length_c   1.000
_cell.angle_alpha   90.00
_cell.angle_beta   90.00
_cell.angle_gamma   90.00
#
_symmetry.space_group_name_H-M   'P 1'
#
loop_
_entity.id
_entity.type
_entity.pdbx_description
1 polymer ?
#
loop_
_entity_poly.entity_id
_entity_poly.type
_entity_poly.pdbx_seq_one_letter_code
_entity_poly.pdbx_strand_id
1 'polypeptide(L)'
;MASLYEELKGNVNVYTMDHRGTGRSTLLDCVAAQATMSASPSGGDIDVKEVGSCAEELEIKFGKDLSAFSITSAATDIKTFITQFMAGSKTFVYGVSYGSALVERLMHLQTTEIIGYILDGVSTTSGADAKDGMYITNWDTNFGEVGDRFLAFCASDATCASRFSSLSIQDTLKKLSATNNGPCTSFSTYEQITSLRALVGIMLMSAQTRSLIAPLLYRLNRCDYELWDSALSFSLIRDDSPLNQASEEAAFASTLLYYLIVFSEMWETPTPSYNMLQSRFDNVSISSGPISAMHAQYCAFTKDNSTGCAKSTLYAASPIAYKKDKYWNVAATIPAQASVLIMSGKLDPQTPHKYAKRLFKVLNGTKKELVAFEYASHGTLFSTYVSDTAAASGAPTCGMSVLASYVANGGDLTKLDTSCVASLHLHFEPSPAVSKVLFHTSDAYDGKFVFDDEEDYNYETEYKYRTPFIVMMIALAVLLLIAAGLCFRCQRRKSAEKAKTASATTTRTDRREHDSANATERMDSGVAASPSATAGVYTAVEESRV
;
A
#
# COMPACT_ATOMS: atom_id res chain seq x y z
N MET A 1 -5.46 -12.20 5.49
CA MET A 1 -5.03 -13.53 5.99
C MET A 1 -5.88 -14.08 7.16
N ALA A 2 -6.71 -13.27 7.84
CA ALA A 2 -7.66 -13.78 8.85
C ALA A 2 -8.60 -14.88 8.30
N SER A 3 -9.11 -14.70 7.08
CA SER A 3 -9.91 -15.74 6.39
C SER A 3 -9.20 -17.10 6.31
N LEU A 4 -7.87 -17.16 6.13
CA LEU A 4 -7.14 -18.44 6.14
C LEU A 4 -7.20 -19.12 7.52
N TYR A 5 -7.05 -18.34 8.59
CA TYR A 5 -7.14 -18.84 9.97
C TYR A 5 -8.52 -19.42 10.26
N GLU A 6 -9.57 -18.75 9.77
CA GLU A 6 -10.97 -19.18 9.91
C GLU A 6 -11.26 -20.44 9.09
N GLU A 7 -10.88 -20.47 7.81
CA GLU A 7 -11.04 -21.63 6.92
C GLU A 7 -10.35 -22.89 7.47
N LEU A 8 -9.23 -22.70 8.17
CA LEU A 8 -8.48 -23.77 8.82
C LEU A 8 -8.89 -24.01 10.28
N LYS A 9 -9.96 -23.36 10.75
CA LYS A 9 -10.57 -23.52 12.08
C LYS A 9 -9.57 -23.31 13.22
N GLY A 10 -8.67 -22.34 13.06
CA GLY A 10 -7.65 -22.01 14.05
C GLY A 10 -6.51 -23.03 14.19
N ASN A 11 -6.39 -24.00 13.28
CA ASN A 11 -5.34 -25.02 13.32
C ASN A 11 -3.97 -24.54 12.79
N VAL A 12 -3.86 -23.26 12.44
CA VAL A 12 -2.60 -22.65 11.99
C VAL A 12 -2.36 -21.34 12.71
N ASN A 13 -1.09 -20.97 12.86
CA ASN A 13 -0.70 -19.62 13.25
C ASN A 13 -0.42 -18.82 11.98
N VAL A 14 -0.96 -17.61 11.90
CA VAL A 14 -0.74 -16.68 10.79
C VAL A 14 0.18 -15.56 11.27
N TYR A 15 1.30 -15.39 10.58
CA TYR A 15 2.25 -14.32 10.83
C TYR A 15 2.28 -13.38 9.63
N THR A 16 2.28 -12.09 9.91
CA THR A 16 2.57 -11.02 8.95
C THR A 16 3.75 -10.21 9.49
N MET A 17 4.53 -9.60 8.61
CA MET A 17 5.69 -8.82 9.03
C MET A 17 5.91 -7.63 8.11
N ASP A 18 6.36 -6.53 8.71
CA ASP A 18 7.01 -5.46 7.97
C ASP A 18 8.43 -5.97 7.65
N HIS A 19 8.75 -6.17 6.37
CA HIS A 19 10.12 -6.55 6.02
C HIS A 19 11.06 -5.35 6.18
N ARG A 20 12.37 -5.61 6.28
CA ARG A 20 13.37 -4.55 6.46
C ARG A 20 13.16 -3.37 5.51
N GLY A 21 13.23 -2.14 6.02
CA GLY A 21 13.01 -0.93 5.23
C GLY A 21 11.56 -0.50 5.10
N THR A 22 10.59 -1.30 5.58
CA THR A 22 9.16 -0.97 5.57
C THR A 22 8.60 -0.88 6.98
N GLY A 23 7.51 -0.15 7.13
CA GLY A 23 6.75 -0.02 8.36
C GLY A 23 7.59 0.22 9.59
N ARG A 24 7.47 -0.67 10.57
CA ARG A 24 8.17 -0.58 11.86
C ARG A 24 9.57 -1.20 11.82
N SER A 25 9.97 -1.78 10.69
CA SER A 25 11.24 -2.50 10.51
C SER A 25 12.33 -1.58 9.95
N THR A 26 12.62 -0.50 10.66
CA THR A 26 13.54 0.58 10.24
C THR A 26 13.14 1.10 8.87
N LEU A 27 12.06 1.91 8.82
CA LEU A 27 11.58 2.53 7.60
C LEU A 27 12.75 3.18 6.84
N LEU A 28 12.94 2.78 5.58
CA LEU A 28 13.96 3.35 4.74
C LEU A 28 13.42 4.66 4.17
N ASP A 29 13.96 5.77 4.62
CA ASP A 29 13.54 7.12 4.26
C ASP A 29 14.75 8.07 4.15
N CYS A 30 14.48 9.28 3.68
CA CYS A 30 15.42 10.39 3.59
C CYS A 30 14.80 11.63 4.26
N VAL A 31 14.57 11.54 5.57
CA VAL A 31 13.87 12.58 6.35
C VAL A 31 14.70 13.85 6.45
N ALA A 32 16.03 13.74 6.63
CA ALA A 32 16.87 14.92 6.73
C ALA A 32 16.95 15.68 5.39
N ALA A 33 16.87 14.96 4.28
CA ALA A 33 16.73 15.53 2.93
C ALA A 33 15.30 16.03 2.62
N GLN A 34 14.33 15.80 3.51
CA GLN A 34 12.91 16.11 3.35
C GLN A 34 12.23 15.49 2.11
N ALA A 35 12.87 14.50 1.46
CA ALA A 35 12.51 13.98 0.14
C ALA A 35 11.21 13.13 0.10
N THR A 36 10.51 13.01 1.23
CA THR A 36 9.26 12.25 1.40
C THR A 36 8.29 12.96 2.34
N MET A 37 8.56 14.24 2.67
CA MET A 37 7.69 15.03 3.54
C MET A 37 6.60 15.70 2.71
N SER A 38 5.44 15.97 3.30
CA SER A 38 4.34 16.67 2.60
C SER A 38 4.72 18.04 2.00
N ALA A 39 5.84 18.62 2.43
CA ALA A 39 6.40 19.87 1.89
C ALA A 39 7.40 19.67 0.74
N SER A 40 7.75 18.44 0.37
CA SER A 40 8.57 18.10 -0.79
C SER A 40 7.84 18.47 -2.09
N PRO A 41 8.54 18.84 -3.19
CA PRO A 41 7.94 19.09 -4.50
C PRO A 41 7.06 17.95 -5.03
N SER A 42 7.33 16.70 -4.63
CA SER A 42 6.53 15.52 -5.00
C SER A 42 5.76 14.92 -3.81
N GLY A 43 5.68 15.64 -2.68
CA GLY A 43 4.98 15.19 -1.48
C GLY A 43 5.62 13.95 -0.84
N GLY A 44 4.89 12.84 -0.76
CA GLY A 44 5.39 11.57 -0.22
C GLY A 44 6.29 10.77 -1.17
N ASP A 45 6.49 11.27 -2.40
CA ASP A 45 7.36 10.68 -3.43
C ASP A 45 8.65 11.50 -3.59
N ILE A 46 9.70 10.91 -4.18
CA ILE A 46 11.04 11.50 -4.26
C ILE A 46 11.23 12.21 -5.60
N ASP A 47 11.39 13.54 -5.57
CA ASP A 47 11.71 14.33 -6.76
C ASP A 47 13.16 14.04 -7.21
N VAL A 48 13.39 14.04 -8.53
CA VAL A 48 14.72 13.84 -9.13
C VAL A 48 15.78 14.78 -8.55
N LYS A 49 15.39 16.00 -8.16
CA LYS A 49 16.29 17.00 -7.54
C LYS A 49 16.71 16.63 -6.12
N GLU A 50 15.91 15.84 -5.42
CA GLU A 50 16.16 15.45 -4.02
C GLU A 50 17.05 14.20 -3.92
N VAL A 51 17.19 13.45 -5.00
CA VAL A 51 17.95 12.19 -5.05
C VAL A 51 19.39 12.36 -4.57
N GLY A 52 20.06 13.46 -4.93
CA GLY A 52 21.44 13.71 -4.52
C GLY A 52 21.60 13.87 -3.01
N SER A 53 20.75 14.67 -2.37
CA SER A 53 20.77 14.87 -0.92
C SER A 53 20.32 13.61 -0.17
N CYS A 54 19.34 12.88 -0.71
CA CYS A 54 18.92 11.58 -0.17
C CYS A 54 20.05 10.55 -0.25
N ALA A 55 20.80 10.50 -1.35
CA ALA A 55 21.95 9.62 -1.48
C ALA A 55 23.08 9.95 -0.48
N GLU A 56 23.34 11.23 -0.23
CA GLU A 56 24.29 11.67 0.80
C GLU A 56 23.86 11.23 2.20
N GLU A 57 22.57 11.40 2.55
CA GLU A 57 22.02 10.95 3.83
C GLU A 57 22.14 9.42 4.01
N LEU A 58 21.76 8.65 2.99
CA LEU A 58 21.85 7.19 3.02
C LEU A 58 23.30 6.71 3.13
N GLU A 59 24.24 7.33 2.41
CA GLU A 59 25.66 6.99 2.49
C GLU A 59 26.22 7.24 3.89
N ILE A 60 25.81 8.32 4.56
CA ILE A 60 26.20 8.61 5.95
C ILE A 60 25.60 7.57 6.91
N LYS A 61 24.33 7.22 6.74
CA LYS A 61 23.57 6.37 7.68
C LYS A 61 23.87 4.89 7.54
N PHE A 62 24.02 4.40 6.30
CA PHE A 62 24.13 2.98 5.99
C PHE A 62 25.41 2.61 5.22
N GLY A 63 26.19 3.59 4.80
CA GLY A 63 27.38 3.38 3.98
C GLY A 63 27.06 3.32 2.49
N LYS A 64 28.09 3.07 1.68
CA LYS A 64 28.02 3.08 0.21
C LYS A 64 27.26 1.90 -0.42
N ASP A 65 27.04 0.84 0.35
CA ASP A 65 26.38 -0.38 -0.13
C ASP A 65 25.04 -0.57 0.57
N LEU A 66 23.97 -0.42 -0.19
CA LEU A 66 22.60 -0.58 0.29
C LEU A 66 22.09 -2.04 0.19
N SER A 67 22.97 -3.02 -0.05
CA SER A 67 22.62 -4.45 -0.12
C SER A 67 21.97 -4.99 1.17
N ALA A 68 22.15 -4.29 2.30
CA ALA A 68 21.41 -4.53 3.54
C ALA A 68 19.88 -4.47 3.36
N PHE A 69 19.38 -3.76 2.34
CA PHE A 69 17.95 -3.63 2.00
C PHE A 69 17.54 -4.44 0.76
N SER A 70 18.41 -5.33 0.26
CA SER A 70 18.12 -6.17 -0.91
C SER A 70 17.04 -7.23 -0.66
N ILE A 71 16.50 -7.80 -1.75
CA ILE A 71 15.57 -8.95 -1.68
C ILE A 71 16.19 -10.13 -0.93
N THR A 72 17.49 -10.40 -1.13
CA THR A 72 18.20 -11.48 -0.41
C THR A 72 18.30 -11.22 1.08
N SER A 73 18.56 -9.97 1.45
CA SER A 73 18.60 -9.55 2.85
C SER A 73 17.22 -9.73 3.49
N ALA A 74 16.14 -9.30 2.83
CA ALA A 74 14.78 -9.53 3.30
C ALA A 74 14.44 -11.04 3.41
N ALA A 75 14.85 -11.85 2.43
CA ALA A 75 14.66 -13.31 2.47
C ALA A 75 15.43 -13.94 3.63
N THR A 76 16.62 -13.41 3.96
CA THR A 76 17.43 -13.87 5.08
C THR A 76 16.77 -13.58 6.42
N ASP A 77 16.01 -12.49 6.56
CA ASP A 77 15.22 -12.23 7.77
C ASP A 77 14.14 -13.30 7.95
N ILE A 78 13.39 -13.61 6.90
CA ILE A 78 12.32 -14.62 6.95
C ILE A 78 12.92 -15.98 7.33
N LYS A 79 14.03 -16.38 6.71
CA LYS A 79 14.76 -17.59 7.08
C LYS A 79 15.17 -17.57 8.56
N THR A 80 15.78 -16.48 9.01
CA THR A 80 16.27 -16.34 10.38
C THR A 80 15.13 -16.43 11.38
N PHE A 81 14.01 -15.75 11.12
CA PHE A 81 12.83 -15.81 11.97
C PHE A 81 12.28 -17.24 12.07
N ILE A 82 12.08 -17.91 10.92
CA ILE A 82 11.56 -19.28 10.89
C ILE A 82 12.49 -20.24 11.63
N THR A 83 13.79 -20.21 11.35
CA THR A 83 14.75 -21.13 11.96
C THR A 83 14.94 -20.87 13.47
N GLN A 84 14.86 -19.61 13.92
CA GLN A 84 15.07 -19.30 15.34
C GLN A 84 13.80 -19.46 16.20
N PHE A 85 12.64 -19.06 15.67
CA PHE A 85 11.41 -18.97 16.47
C PHE A 85 10.35 -20.01 16.08
N MET A 86 10.51 -20.67 14.93
CA MET A 86 9.57 -21.67 14.43
C MET A 86 10.26 -23.01 14.13
N ALA A 87 11.39 -23.28 14.79
CA ALA A 87 12.14 -24.52 14.62
C ALA A 87 11.24 -25.76 14.81
N GLY A 88 11.32 -26.71 13.88
CA GLY A 88 10.51 -27.94 13.90
C GLY A 88 9.05 -27.77 13.48
N SER A 89 8.62 -26.56 13.12
CA SER A 89 7.29 -26.33 12.53
C SER A 89 7.21 -26.76 11.07
N LYS A 90 5.98 -26.96 10.58
CA LYS A 90 5.67 -27.08 9.16
C LYS A 90 5.21 -25.71 8.66
N THR A 91 6.13 -24.97 8.04
CA THR A 91 5.88 -23.59 7.62
C THR A 91 5.49 -23.51 6.14
N PHE A 92 4.49 -22.68 5.87
CA PHE A 92 4.11 -22.25 4.52
C PHE A 92 4.43 -20.76 4.39
N VAL A 93 5.06 -20.36 3.28
CA VAL A 93 5.36 -18.95 3.02
C VAL A 93 4.61 -18.50 1.77
N TYR A 94 3.74 -17.51 1.93
CA TYR A 94 2.96 -16.90 0.87
C TYR A 94 3.56 -15.54 0.49
N GLY A 95 3.69 -15.30 -0.82
CA GLY A 95 4.14 -14.03 -1.37
C GLY A 95 3.28 -13.63 -2.55
N VAL A 96 2.74 -12.40 -2.48
CA VAL A 96 1.94 -11.79 -3.55
C VAL A 96 2.72 -10.69 -4.24
N SER A 97 2.60 -10.56 -5.57
CA SER A 97 3.24 -9.48 -6.32
C SER A 97 4.77 -9.49 -6.15
N TYR A 98 5.40 -8.38 -5.74
CA TYR A 98 6.80 -8.34 -5.27
C TYR A 98 7.13 -9.45 -4.26
N GLY A 99 6.20 -9.78 -3.36
CA GLY A 99 6.35 -10.87 -2.40
C GLY A 99 6.64 -12.22 -3.07
N SER A 100 6.19 -12.46 -4.30
CA SER A 100 6.55 -13.67 -5.05
C SER A 100 8.05 -13.73 -5.39
N ALA A 101 8.69 -12.59 -5.72
CA ALA A 101 10.14 -12.52 -5.94
C ALA A 101 10.91 -12.74 -4.64
N LEU A 102 10.39 -12.22 -3.52
CA LEU A 102 10.95 -12.45 -2.19
C LEU A 102 10.84 -13.92 -1.76
N VAL A 103 9.69 -14.55 -1.99
CA VAL A 103 9.47 -15.98 -1.69
C VAL A 103 10.34 -16.88 -2.56
N GLU A 104 10.48 -16.58 -3.85
CA GLU A 104 11.44 -17.30 -4.69
C GLU A 104 12.88 -17.10 -4.20
N ARG A 105 13.26 -15.87 -3.80
CA ARG A 105 14.58 -15.60 -3.22
C ARG A 105 14.83 -16.43 -1.96
N LEU A 106 13.82 -16.57 -1.10
CA LEU A 106 13.87 -17.43 0.10
C LEU A 106 14.07 -18.91 -0.25
N MET A 107 13.48 -19.41 -1.36
CA MET A 107 13.69 -20.79 -1.81
C MET A 107 15.17 -21.09 -2.07
N HIS A 108 15.95 -20.13 -2.56
CA HIS A 108 17.40 -20.32 -2.76
C HIS A 108 18.16 -20.55 -1.44
N LEU A 109 17.61 -20.13 -0.29
CA LEU A 109 18.25 -20.26 1.01
C LEU A 109 18.01 -21.62 1.70
N GLN A 110 17.20 -22.49 1.09
CA GLN A 110 16.97 -23.90 1.46
C GLN A 110 16.64 -24.09 2.95
N THR A 111 15.70 -23.32 3.48
CA THR A 111 15.24 -23.44 4.88
C THR A 111 14.44 -24.72 5.08
N THR A 112 14.83 -25.54 6.05
CA THR A 112 14.31 -26.91 6.26
C THR A 112 12.86 -26.98 6.73
N GLU A 113 12.44 -26.00 7.53
CA GLU A 113 11.12 -25.90 8.16
C GLU A 113 10.03 -25.50 7.15
N ILE A 114 10.42 -24.95 6.00
CA ILE A 114 9.47 -24.55 4.96
C ILE A 114 9.11 -25.78 4.11
N ILE A 115 7.84 -26.16 4.15
CA ILE A 115 7.28 -27.29 3.40
C ILE A 115 6.41 -26.86 2.22
N GLY A 116 6.05 -25.57 2.15
CA GLY A 116 5.26 -25.02 1.04
C GLY A 116 5.62 -23.58 0.73
N TYR A 117 5.92 -23.30 -0.53
CA TYR A 117 6.08 -21.95 -1.06
C TYR A 117 4.88 -21.61 -1.94
N ILE A 118 4.25 -20.47 -1.70
CA ILE A 118 3.09 -20.00 -2.45
C ILE A 118 3.41 -18.67 -3.11
N LEU A 119 3.29 -18.62 -4.43
CA LEU A 119 3.62 -17.45 -5.25
C LEU A 119 2.36 -17.02 -6.02
N ASP A 120 1.79 -15.87 -5.65
CA ASP A 120 0.53 -15.36 -6.19
C ASP A 120 0.75 -14.05 -6.94
N GLY A 121 0.49 -14.02 -8.24
CA GLY A 121 0.86 -12.85 -9.07
C GLY A 121 2.38 -12.73 -9.19
N VAL A 122 2.95 -13.51 -10.11
CA VAL A 122 4.41 -13.72 -10.21
C VAL A 122 5.11 -12.51 -10.82
N SER A 123 6.07 -11.96 -10.07
CA SER A 123 6.83 -10.75 -10.39
C SER A 123 8.34 -11.01 -10.56
N THR A 124 8.74 -12.25 -10.88
CA THR A 124 10.15 -12.66 -10.83
C THR A 124 10.85 -12.56 -12.20
N THR A 125 12.15 -12.31 -12.18
CA THR A 125 13.01 -12.28 -13.37
C THR A 125 13.64 -13.64 -13.68
N SER A 126 13.36 -14.66 -12.88
CA SER A 126 14.07 -15.94 -12.87
C SER A 126 14.06 -16.69 -14.20
N GLY A 127 15.21 -17.30 -14.53
CA GLY A 127 15.45 -18.06 -15.76
C GLY A 127 16.66 -17.55 -16.54
N ALA A 128 17.27 -18.41 -17.35
CA ALA A 128 18.54 -18.08 -18.02
C ALA A 128 18.44 -16.91 -19.02
N ASP A 129 17.26 -16.68 -19.61
CA ASP A 129 17.05 -15.56 -20.54
C ASP A 129 16.48 -14.35 -19.80
N ALA A 130 17.36 -13.42 -19.45
CA ALA A 130 17.00 -12.20 -18.76
C ALA A 130 15.96 -11.37 -19.54
N LYS A 131 15.89 -11.49 -20.87
CA LYS A 131 15.05 -10.61 -21.72
C LYS A 131 13.55 -10.86 -21.57
N ASP A 132 13.13 -12.10 -21.25
CA ASP A 132 11.71 -12.43 -21.08
C ASP A 132 11.26 -12.31 -19.61
N GLY A 133 12.08 -11.68 -18.77
CA GLY A 133 11.82 -11.52 -17.34
C GLY A 133 10.73 -10.49 -17.08
N MET A 134 10.11 -10.55 -15.89
CA MET A 134 9.17 -9.52 -15.46
C MET A 134 9.95 -8.27 -15.06
N TYR A 135 10.13 -7.34 -16.01
CA TYR A 135 10.67 -6.01 -15.75
C TYR A 135 9.54 -4.99 -15.64
N ILE A 136 9.73 -4.05 -14.72
CA ILE A 136 8.81 -2.93 -14.52
C ILE A 136 8.74 -2.03 -15.76
N THR A 137 9.82 -1.92 -16.54
CA THR A 137 9.80 -1.21 -17.82
C THR A 137 8.83 -1.80 -18.85
N ASN A 138 8.38 -3.06 -18.70
CA ASN A 138 7.36 -3.69 -19.55
C ASN A 138 5.92 -3.44 -19.06
N TRP A 139 5.72 -2.63 -18.02
CA TRP A 139 4.42 -2.34 -17.41
C TRP A 139 3.35 -1.99 -18.45
N ASP A 140 3.61 -1.01 -19.30
CA ASP A 140 2.65 -0.55 -20.31
C ASP A 140 2.27 -1.64 -21.32
N THR A 141 3.26 -2.36 -21.84
CA THR A 141 3.05 -3.49 -22.75
C THR A 141 2.22 -4.60 -22.08
N ASN A 142 2.55 -4.93 -20.83
CA ASN A 142 1.85 -5.93 -20.04
C ASN A 142 0.38 -5.54 -19.81
N PHE A 143 0.11 -4.28 -19.47
CA PHE A 143 -1.24 -3.76 -19.35
C PHE A 143 -1.99 -3.82 -20.68
N GLY A 144 -1.35 -3.45 -21.79
CA GLY A 144 -1.95 -3.49 -23.12
C GLY A 144 -2.42 -4.90 -23.50
N GLU A 145 -1.55 -5.91 -23.33
CA GLU A 145 -1.90 -7.31 -23.62
C GLU A 145 -3.11 -7.80 -22.82
N VAL A 146 -3.17 -7.45 -21.53
CA VAL A 146 -4.28 -7.86 -20.64
C VAL A 146 -5.54 -7.05 -20.92
N GLY A 147 -5.39 -5.76 -21.21
CA GLY A 147 -6.49 -4.87 -21.60
C GLY A 147 -7.16 -5.33 -22.89
N ASP A 148 -6.39 -5.68 -23.92
CA ASP A 148 -6.93 -6.23 -25.17
C ASP A 148 -7.70 -7.51 -24.93
N ARG A 149 -7.20 -8.40 -24.06
CA ARG A 149 -7.90 -9.62 -23.65
C ARG A 149 -9.20 -9.33 -22.90
N PHE A 150 -9.20 -8.36 -21.98
CA PHE A 150 -10.41 -7.95 -21.26
C PHE A 150 -11.49 -7.42 -22.22
N LEU A 151 -11.10 -6.56 -23.16
CA LEU A 151 -12.00 -6.03 -24.19
C LEU A 151 -12.54 -7.15 -25.10
N ALA A 152 -11.71 -8.15 -25.42
CA ALA A 152 -12.15 -9.32 -26.19
C ALA A 152 -13.20 -10.17 -25.45
N PHE A 153 -13.13 -10.25 -24.11
CA PHE A 153 -14.19 -10.87 -23.32
C PHE A 153 -15.51 -10.12 -23.44
N CYS A 154 -15.51 -8.78 -23.36
CA CYS A 154 -16.73 -8.00 -23.59
C CYS A 154 -17.28 -8.22 -25.00
N ALA A 155 -16.42 -8.19 -26.01
CA ALA A 155 -16.86 -8.39 -27.39
C ALA A 155 -17.47 -9.79 -27.65
N SER A 156 -17.10 -10.78 -26.84
CA SER A 156 -17.60 -12.15 -26.94
C SER A 156 -18.81 -12.42 -26.02
N ASP A 157 -19.04 -11.57 -25.03
CA ASP A 157 -20.16 -11.65 -24.11
C ASP A 157 -21.41 -11.02 -24.74
N ALA A 158 -22.52 -11.77 -24.81
CA ALA A 158 -23.72 -11.31 -25.53
C ALA A 158 -24.30 -10.03 -24.94
N THR A 159 -24.29 -9.90 -23.61
CA THR A 159 -24.80 -8.73 -22.89
C THR A 159 -23.94 -7.52 -23.19
N CYS A 160 -22.62 -7.61 -23.02
CA CYS A 160 -21.70 -6.52 -23.29
C CYS A 160 -21.69 -6.13 -24.77
N ALA A 161 -21.55 -7.11 -25.67
CA ALA A 161 -21.51 -6.87 -27.12
C ALA A 161 -22.78 -6.18 -27.63
N SER A 162 -23.96 -6.48 -27.08
CA SER A 162 -25.22 -5.84 -27.47
C SER A 162 -25.23 -4.31 -27.23
N ARG A 163 -24.40 -3.82 -26.30
CA ARG A 163 -24.24 -2.39 -26.00
C ARG A 163 -23.39 -1.66 -27.05
N PHE A 164 -22.61 -2.40 -27.84
CA PHE A 164 -21.63 -1.89 -28.80
C PHE A 164 -22.04 -2.22 -30.24
N SER A 165 -23.25 -1.82 -30.64
CA SER A 165 -23.88 -2.25 -31.89
C SER A 165 -23.30 -1.62 -33.18
N SER A 166 -22.73 -0.41 -33.11
CA SER A 166 -22.17 0.31 -34.26
C SER A 166 -20.64 0.22 -34.37
N LEU A 167 -19.96 0.07 -33.24
CA LEU A 167 -18.52 -0.08 -33.12
C LEU A 167 -18.25 -1.08 -32.01
N SER A 168 -17.26 -1.96 -32.18
CA SER A 168 -16.78 -2.82 -31.09
C SER A 168 -16.34 -1.99 -29.88
N ILE A 169 -16.26 -2.60 -28.70
CA ILE A 169 -15.74 -1.90 -27.52
C ILE A 169 -14.29 -1.43 -27.73
N GLN A 170 -13.48 -2.20 -28.46
CA GLN A 170 -12.10 -1.84 -28.82
C GLN A 170 -12.07 -0.60 -29.72
N ASP A 171 -12.89 -0.58 -30.77
CA ASP A 171 -12.94 0.56 -31.70
C ASP A 171 -13.59 1.79 -31.06
N THR A 172 -14.52 1.58 -30.13
CA THR A 172 -15.09 2.63 -29.29
C THR A 172 -14.01 3.28 -28.43
N LEU A 173 -13.19 2.48 -27.71
CA LEU A 173 -12.08 3.00 -26.91
C LEU A 173 -11.05 3.75 -27.79
N LYS A 174 -10.69 3.19 -28.95
CA LYS A 174 -9.78 3.84 -29.90
C LYS A 174 -10.31 5.18 -30.39
N LYS A 175 -11.60 5.22 -30.78
CA LYS A 175 -12.28 6.46 -31.21
C LYS A 175 -12.25 7.52 -30.09
N LEU A 176 -12.65 7.14 -28.88
CA LEU A 176 -12.70 8.05 -27.72
C LEU A 176 -11.29 8.56 -27.35
N SER A 177 -10.27 7.70 -27.46
CA SER A 177 -8.88 8.05 -27.15
C SER A 177 -8.22 8.93 -28.22
N ALA A 178 -8.71 8.92 -29.46
CA ALA A 178 -8.21 9.79 -30.53
C ALA A 178 -8.78 11.21 -30.44
N THR A 179 -9.98 11.37 -29.88
CA THR A 179 -10.64 12.65 -29.69
C THR A 179 -10.23 13.28 -28.36
N ASN A 180 -9.01 13.82 -28.28
CA ASN A 180 -8.55 14.59 -27.10
C ASN A 180 -9.36 15.88 -26.84
N ASN A 181 -10.26 16.26 -27.74
CA ASN A 181 -11.10 17.47 -27.69
C ASN A 181 -12.48 17.25 -28.34
N GLY A 182 -13.10 16.10 -28.11
CA GLY A 182 -14.51 15.91 -28.49
C GLY A 182 -15.43 16.65 -27.49
N PRO A 183 -16.64 17.07 -27.89
CA PRO A 183 -17.60 17.76 -27.00
C PRO A 183 -18.00 16.96 -25.74
N CYS A 184 -17.57 15.69 -25.65
CA CYS A 184 -17.91 14.73 -24.59
C CYS A 184 -16.64 14.20 -23.87
N THR A 185 -15.45 14.73 -24.21
CA THR A 185 -14.14 14.29 -23.69
C THR A 185 -13.27 15.46 -23.20
N SER A 186 -13.84 16.65 -22.98
CA SER A 186 -13.11 17.78 -22.36
C SER A 186 -12.85 17.51 -20.87
N PHE A 187 -11.85 16.69 -20.58
CA PHE A 187 -11.24 16.52 -19.24
C PHE A 187 -10.34 17.73 -18.94
N SER A 188 -10.89 18.95 -18.93
CA SER A 188 -10.07 20.17 -19.06
C SER A 188 -9.61 20.83 -17.74
N THR A 189 -9.68 20.18 -16.58
CA THR A 189 -9.35 20.90 -15.32
C THR A 189 -8.61 20.14 -14.21
N TYR A 190 -8.18 18.89 -14.38
CA TYR A 190 -7.36 18.22 -13.35
C TYR A 190 -6.07 17.59 -13.92
N GLU A 191 -4.95 18.20 -13.59
CA GLU A 191 -3.57 17.95 -14.06
C GLU A 191 -2.96 16.58 -13.68
N GLN A 192 -3.74 15.53 -13.37
CA GLN A 192 -3.17 14.22 -13.00
C GLN A 192 -3.74 13.00 -13.74
N ILE A 193 -4.88 13.10 -14.45
CA ILE A 193 -5.38 12.01 -15.31
C ILE A 193 -5.47 12.54 -16.74
N THR A 194 -4.35 12.48 -17.45
CA THR A 194 -4.22 13.11 -18.77
C THR A 194 -4.68 12.25 -19.95
N SER A 195 -5.23 11.04 -19.74
CA SER A 195 -5.86 10.27 -20.83
C SER A 195 -6.88 9.22 -20.36
N LEU A 196 -7.94 8.98 -21.15
CA LEU A 196 -8.91 7.89 -20.97
C LEU A 196 -8.23 6.52 -20.82
N ARG A 197 -7.10 6.32 -21.50
CA ARG A 197 -6.23 5.13 -21.39
C ARG A 197 -5.81 4.86 -19.94
N ALA A 198 -5.29 5.89 -19.26
CA ALA A 198 -4.86 5.82 -17.86
C ALA A 198 -6.03 5.45 -16.93
N LEU A 199 -7.16 6.12 -17.11
CA LEU A 199 -8.39 5.91 -16.37
C LEU A 199 -8.86 4.44 -16.44
N VAL A 200 -9.07 3.91 -17.65
CA VAL A 200 -9.53 2.51 -17.79
C VAL A 200 -8.44 1.51 -17.38
N GLY A 201 -7.17 1.89 -17.44
CA GLY A 201 -6.05 1.09 -16.92
C GLY A 201 -6.08 0.94 -15.40
N ILE A 202 -6.36 2.02 -14.66
CA ILE A 202 -6.54 1.97 -13.21
C ILE A 202 -7.76 1.12 -12.84
N MET A 203 -8.87 1.29 -13.57
CA MET A 203 -10.08 0.47 -13.37
C MET A 203 -9.81 -1.02 -13.61
N LEU A 204 -8.97 -1.37 -14.58
CA LEU A 204 -8.65 -2.76 -14.91
C LEU A 204 -7.95 -3.50 -13.77
N MET A 205 -7.24 -2.80 -12.88
CA MET A 205 -6.48 -3.39 -11.78
C MET A 205 -7.38 -4.02 -10.70
N SER A 206 -8.58 -3.47 -10.49
CA SER A 206 -9.51 -3.94 -9.45
C SER A 206 -10.59 -4.85 -10.03
N ALA A 207 -10.91 -5.92 -9.29
CA ALA A 207 -11.97 -6.85 -9.67
C ALA A 207 -13.34 -6.17 -9.75
N GLN A 208 -13.58 -5.15 -8.92
CA GLN A 208 -14.85 -4.43 -8.81
C GLN A 208 -14.99 -3.38 -9.92
N THR A 209 -14.00 -2.49 -10.06
CA THR A 209 -14.11 -1.33 -10.96
C THR A 209 -13.94 -1.69 -12.43
N ARG A 210 -13.27 -2.80 -12.77
CA ARG A 210 -13.15 -3.23 -14.18
C ARG A 210 -14.49 -3.54 -14.84
N SER A 211 -15.50 -3.98 -14.07
CA SER A 211 -16.86 -4.21 -14.60
C SER A 211 -17.50 -2.92 -15.13
N LEU A 212 -17.07 -1.76 -14.63
CA LEU A 212 -17.55 -0.44 -15.02
C LEU A 212 -16.89 0.10 -16.31
N ILE A 213 -15.84 -0.55 -16.84
CA ILE A 213 -15.14 -0.09 -18.05
C ILE A 213 -16.08 -0.08 -19.25
N ALA A 214 -16.82 -1.17 -19.49
CA ALA A 214 -17.74 -1.25 -20.61
C ALA A 214 -18.89 -0.22 -20.50
N PRO A 215 -19.59 -0.10 -19.35
CA PRO A 215 -20.56 0.98 -19.13
C PRO A 215 -19.99 2.39 -19.34
N LEU A 216 -18.77 2.66 -18.85
CA LEU A 216 -18.11 3.96 -19.02
C LEU A 216 -17.90 4.28 -20.51
N LEU A 217 -17.32 3.34 -21.26
CA LEU A 217 -17.08 3.52 -22.70
C LEU A 217 -18.39 3.66 -23.49
N TYR A 218 -19.42 2.92 -23.10
CA TYR A 218 -20.75 3.02 -23.69
C TYR A 218 -21.36 4.42 -23.52
N ARG A 219 -21.36 4.93 -22.27
CA ARG A 219 -21.89 6.26 -21.94
C ARG A 219 -21.10 7.38 -22.62
N LEU A 220 -19.77 7.31 -22.61
CA LEU A 220 -18.90 8.27 -23.28
C LEU A 220 -19.14 8.32 -24.80
N ASN A 221 -19.34 7.15 -25.45
CA ASN A 221 -19.62 7.10 -26.89
C ASN A 221 -20.99 7.68 -27.27
N ARG A 222 -21.94 7.70 -26.34
CA ARG A 222 -23.28 8.31 -26.52
C ARG A 222 -23.31 9.81 -26.23
N CYS A 223 -22.26 10.39 -25.67
CA CYS A 223 -22.23 11.79 -25.28
C CYS A 223 -23.35 12.17 -24.30
N ASP A 224 -23.59 11.33 -23.30
CA ASP A 224 -24.56 11.65 -22.25
C ASP A 224 -24.02 12.80 -21.39
N TYR A 225 -24.65 13.98 -21.47
CA TYR A 225 -24.16 15.26 -20.94
C TYR A 225 -24.12 15.33 -19.39
N GLU A 226 -24.67 14.32 -18.70
CA GLU A 226 -24.63 14.23 -17.24
C GLU A 226 -23.30 13.64 -16.70
N LEU A 227 -22.35 13.28 -17.58
CA LEU A 227 -21.04 12.75 -17.21
C LEU A 227 -20.02 13.79 -16.72
N TRP A 228 -20.31 15.10 -16.80
CA TRP A 228 -19.37 16.13 -16.31
C TRP A 228 -19.03 15.94 -14.81
N ASP A 229 -19.94 15.38 -14.01
CA ASP A 229 -19.69 15.01 -12.60
C ASP A 229 -19.18 13.57 -12.41
N SER A 230 -19.12 12.74 -13.46
CA SER A 230 -18.44 11.43 -13.39
C SER A 230 -16.91 11.58 -13.30
N ALA A 231 -16.35 12.70 -13.76
CA ALA A 231 -14.96 13.07 -13.53
C ALA A 231 -14.70 13.42 -12.05
N LEU A 232 -15.67 14.05 -11.38
CA LEU A 232 -15.67 14.29 -9.92
C LEU A 232 -15.88 12.97 -9.15
N SER A 233 -16.73 12.07 -9.67
CA SER A 233 -16.93 10.73 -9.12
C SER A 233 -15.69 9.84 -9.27
N PHE A 234 -14.89 10.01 -10.33
CA PHE A 234 -13.62 9.29 -10.46
C PHE A 234 -12.52 9.84 -9.54
N SER A 235 -12.48 11.14 -9.24
CA SER A 235 -11.63 11.63 -8.13
C SER A 235 -12.01 10.97 -6.80
N LEU A 236 -13.30 10.68 -6.57
CA LEU A 236 -13.74 9.90 -5.42
C LEU A 236 -13.29 8.43 -5.52
N ILE A 237 -13.36 7.76 -6.68
CA ILE A 237 -12.82 6.39 -6.84
C ILE A 237 -11.30 6.32 -6.63
N ARG A 238 -10.57 7.38 -7.03
CA ARG A 238 -9.14 7.48 -6.76
C ARG A 238 -8.88 7.65 -5.27
N ASP A 239 -9.60 8.54 -4.57
CA ASP A 239 -9.35 8.85 -3.16
C ASP A 239 -9.96 7.82 -2.19
N ASP A 240 -10.97 7.05 -2.62
CA ASP A 240 -11.71 6.06 -1.82
C ASP A 240 -11.33 4.60 -2.17
N SER A 241 -10.33 4.41 -3.04
CA SER A 241 -9.64 3.13 -3.16
C SER A 241 -9.05 2.77 -1.79
N PRO A 242 -9.19 1.52 -1.29
CA PRO A 242 -8.51 1.06 -0.08
C PRO A 242 -6.97 1.24 -0.14
N LEU A 243 -6.41 1.47 -1.33
CA LEU A 243 -4.99 1.75 -1.56
C LEU A 243 -4.62 3.25 -1.44
N ASN A 244 -5.61 4.15 -1.44
CA ASN A 244 -5.41 5.61 -1.48
C ASN A 244 -6.13 6.38 -0.36
N GLN A 245 -6.95 5.72 0.47
CA GLN A 245 -7.35 6.35 1.74
C GLN A 245 -6.07 6.70 2.50
N ALA A 246 -5.95 7.97 2.89
CA ALA A 246 -4.90 8.42 3.80
C ALA A 246 -5.08 7.71 5.14
N SER A 247 -4.54 6.51 5.24
CA SER A 247 -4.48 5.74 6.47
C SER A 247 -3.18 6.09 7.19
N GLU A 248 -3.15 5.94 8.51
CA GLU A 248 -1.90 5.96 9.28
C GLU A 248 -0.91 4.90 8.73
N GLU A 249 -1.42 3.89 8.03
CA GLU A 249 -0.64 2.84 7.36
C GLU A 249 0.10 3.32 6.11
N ALA A 250 -0.38 4.37 5.44
CA ALA A 250 0.34 5.00 4.33
C ALA A 250 1.68 5.60 4.78
N ALA A 251 1.77 6.07 6.03
CA ALA A 251 3.03 6.57 6.62
C ALA A 251 4.07 5.45 6.84
N PHE A 252 3.66 4.19 6.78
CA PHE A 252 4.51 3.01 6.93
C PHE A 252 4.98 2.42 5.59
N ALA A 253 4.51 2.96 4.46
CA ALA A 253 5.02 2.60 3.13
C ALA A 253 6.38 3.28 2.87
N SER A 254 7.32 2.55 2.25
CA SER A 254 8.61 3.11 1.85
C SER A 254 8.72 3.18 0.32
N THR A 255 8.43 4.36 -0.22
CA THR A 255 8.65 4.67 -1.64
C THR A 255 10.13 4.55 -2.01
N LEU A 256 11.03 4.94 -1.10
CA LEU A 256 12.47 4.82 -1.28
C LEU A 256 12.92 3.36 -1.42
N LEU A 257 12.42 2.46 -0.58
CA LEU A 257 12.73 1.04 -0.68
C LEU A 257 12.17 0.44 -1.98
N TYR A 258 10.96 0.84 -2.36
CA TYR A 258 10.36 0.44 -3.64
C TYR A 258 11.29 0.79 -4.81
N TYR A 259 11.74 2.04 -4.91
CA TYR A 259 12.69 2.45 -5.97
C TYR A 259 14.03 1.74 -5.87
N LEU A 260 14.58 1.60 -4.66
CA LEU A 260 15.85 0.90 -4.44
C LEU A 260 15.79 -0.52 -5.02
N ILE A 261 14.73 -1.27 -4.72
CA ILE A 261 14.56 -2.66 -5.19
C ILE A 261 14.26 -2.70 -6.68
N VAL A 262 13.29 -1.91 -7.15
CA VAL A 262 12.86 -1.91 -8.56
C VAL A 262 14.03 -1.56 -9.47
N PHE A 263 14.74 -0.48 -9.16
CA PHE A 263 15.86 -0.02 -10.00
C PHE A 263 17.09 -0.93 -9.90
N SER A 264 17.27 -1.66 -8.78
CA SER A 264 18.41 -2.59 -8.64
C SER A 264 18.17 -3.95 -9.32
N GLU A 265 16.95 -4.49 -9.27
CA GLU A 265 16.69 -5.88 -9.70
C GLU A 265 15.59 -6.06 -10.76
N MET A 266 14.68 -5.10 -10.91
CA MET A 266 13.45 -5.25 -11.70
C MET A 266 13.32 -4.23 -12.86
N TRP A 267 14.37 -3.45 -13.11
CA TRP A 267 14.49 -2.55 -14.24
C TRP A 267 15.40 -3.14 -15.32
N GLU A 268 15.07 -2.92 -16.59
CA GLU A 268 15.92 -3.35 -17.71
C GLU A 268 17.29 -2.65 -17.64
N THR A 269 18.38 -3.41 -17.69
CA THR A 269 19.75 -2.87 -17.73
C THR A 269 20.51 -3.46 -18.92
N PRO A 270 21.07 -2.65 -19.85
CA PRO A 270 21.01 -1.18 -19.90
C PRO A 270 19.59 -0.63 -20.04
N THR A 271 19.31 0.55 -19.49
CA THR A 271 17.95 1.10 -19.55
C THR A 271 17.52 1.43 -20.99
N PRO A 272 16.27 1.12 -21.38
CA PRO A 272 15.65 1.71 -22.55
C PRO A 272 15.63 3.24 -22.45
N SER A 273 15.60 3.93 -23.60
CA SER A 273 15.46 5.39 -23.62
C SER A 273 14.04 5.81 -23.21
N TYR A 274 13.90 7.02 -22.67
CA TYR A 274 12.61 7.63 -22.38
C TYR A 274 11.60 7.49 -23.52
N ASN A 275 11.99 7.80 -24.77
CA ASN A 275 11.11 7.72 -25.93
C ASN A 275 10.63 6.30 -26.22
N MET A 276 11.47 5.29 -25.96
CA MET A 276 11.10 3.89 -26.14
C MET A 276 10.08 3.47 -25.07
N LEU A 277 10.30 3.85 -23.81
CA LEU A 277 9.34 3.62 -22.73
C LEU A 277 8.01 4.34 -23.01
N GLN A 278 8.06 5.59 -23.46
CA GLN A 278 6.87 6.37 -23.83
C GLN A 278 6.10 5.68 -24.97
N SER A 279 6.81 5.17 -25.98
CA SER A 279 6.18 4.44 -27.08
C SER A 279 5.47 3.16 -26.61
N ARG A 280 5.94 2.50 -25.53
CA ARG A 280 5.24 1.34 -24.95
C ARG A 280 3.86 1.73 -24.42
N PHE A 281 3.72 2.91 -23.81
CA PHE A 281 2.43 3.47 -23.39
C PHE A 281 1.58 3.93 -24.56
N ASP A 282 2.16 4.64 -25.52
CA ASP A 282 1.41 5.24 -26.64
C ASP A 282 0.81 4.17 -27.57
N ASN A 283 1.47 3.01 -27.68
CA ASN A 283 1.09 1.92 -28.58
C ASN A 283 0.04 0.95 -28.02
N VAL A 284 -0.40 1.13 -26.77
CA VAL A 284 -1.43 0.27 -26.15
C VAL A 284 -2.76 0.99 -25.99
N SER A 285 -3.86 0.24 -25.94
CA SER A 285 -5.20 0.80 -25.73
C SER A 285 -5.47 1.12 -24.25
N ILE A 286 -4.87 0.34 -23.34
CA ILE A 286 -5.08 0.41 -21.89
C ILE A 286 -3.72 0.32 -21.19
N SER A 287 -3.44 1.25 -20.27
CA SER A 287 -2.34 1.21 -19.30
C SER A 287 -2.66 2.15 -18.15
N SER A 288 -2.19 1.88 -16.93
CA SER A 288 -2.48 2.74 -15.76
C SER A 288 -1.71 4.06 -15.75
N GLY A 289 -0.68 4.20 -16.58
CA GLY A 289 0.16 5.39 -16.67
C GLY A 289 1.51 5.09 -17.30
N PRO A 290 2.16 6.07 -17.92
CA PRO A 290 3.37 5.82 -18.71
C PRO A 290 4.56 5.49 -17.79
N ILE A 291 5.20 4.34 -18.00
CA ILE A 291 6.38 3.95 -17.20
C ILE A 291 7.60 4.85 -17.46
N SER A 292 7.59 5.58 -18.57
CA SER A 292 8.58 6.61 -18.90
C SER A 292 8.69 7.69 -17.81
N ALA A 293 7.64 7.90 -17.01
CA ALA A 293 7.64 8.83 -15.88
C ALA A 293 8.69 8.50 -14.81
N MET A 294 9.07 7.21 -14.67
CA MET A 294 10.10 6.77 -13.72
C MET A 294 11.53 6.82 -14.28
N HIS A 295 11.71 7.13 -15.58
CA HIS A 295 13.01 7.06 -16.24
C HIS A 295 14.04 8.02 -15.64
N ALA A 296 13.62 9.25 -15.33
CA ALA A 296 14.54 10.25 -14.77
C ALA A 296 14.97 9.87 -13.34
N GLN A 297 14.05 9.35 -12.52
CA GLN A 297 14.33 8.81 -11.20
C GLN A 297 15.28 7.63 -11.28
N TYR A 298 15.06 6.66 -12.19
CA TYR A 298 15.98 5.53 -12.40
C TYR A 298 17.41 6.02 -12.67
N CYS A 299 17.57 6.95 -13.62
CA CYS A 299 18.89 7.47 -13.97
C CYS A 299 19.56 8.20 -12.79
N ALA A 300 18.80 9.00 -12.04
CA ALA A 300 19.32 9.71 -10.87
C ALA A 300 19.70 8.74 -9.73
N PHE A 301 18.88 7.74 -9.43
CA PHE A 301 19.13 6.78 -8.36
C PHE A 301 20.33 5.89 -8.67
N THR A 302 20.35 5.28 -9.86
CA THR A 302 21.33 4.24 -10.20
C THR A 302 22.66 4.79 -10.72
N LYS A 303 22.66 6.04 -11.20
CA LYS A 303 23.79 6.64 -11.92
C LYS A 303 24.23 5.77 -13.11
N ASP A 304 23.28 5.08 -13.74
CA ASP A 304 23.49 4.26 -14.95
C ASP A 304 24.18 5.11 -16.04
N ASN A 305 25.26 4.59 -16.61
CA ASN A 305 26.10 5.28 -17.59
C ASN A 305 25.76 4.92 -19.05
N SER A 306 24.69 4.16 -19.27
CA SER A 306 24.18 3.83 -20.58
C SER A 306 23.68 5.06 -21.33
N THR A 307 23.53 4.93 -22.65
CA THR A 307 23.04 6.01 -23.51
C THR A 307 21.64 6.50 -23.14
N GLY A 308 20.81 5.64 -22.51
CA GLY A 308 19.50 6.03 -21.99
C GLY A 308 19.58 7.08 -20.88
N CYS A 309 20.64 7.07 -20.07
CA CYS A 309 20.84 8.01 -18.96
C CYS A 309 21.92 9.07 -19.20
N ALA A 310 22.49 9.16 -20.41
CA ALA A 310 23.66 10.00 -20.72
C ALA A 310 23.53 11.52 -20.46
N LYS A 311 22.36 12.02 -20.03
CA LYS A 311 22.09 13.43 -19.69
C LYS A 311 21.78 13.68 -18.21
N SER A 312 21.82 12.67 -17.34
CA SER A 312 21.46 12.86 -15.91
C SER A 312 22.56 13.58 -15.13
N THR A 313 22.18 14.55 -14.30
CA THR A 313 23.09 15.24 -13.37
C THR A 313 23.59 14.26 -12.32
N LEU A 314 24.90 14.08 -12.24
CA LEU A 314 25.53 13.20 -11.26
C LEU A 314 25.89 14.00 -10.01
N TYR A 315 25.39 13.57 -8.86
CA TYR A 315 25.80 14.06 -7.54
C TYR A 315 27.02 13.27 -7.02
N ALA A 316 27.69 13.77 -5.99
CA ALA A 316 28.95 13.21 -5.48
C ALA A 316 28.77 11.86 -4.76
N ALA A 317 27.69 11.70 -3.99
CA ALA A 317 27.40 10.47 -3.25
C ALA A 317 27.23 9.22 -4.14
N SER A 318 27.28 8.07 -3.48
CA SER A 318 27.06 6.75 -4.06
C SER A 318 25.63 6.61 -4.60
N PRO A 319 25.40 5.78 -5.64
CA PRO A 319 24.05 5.56 -6.16
C PRO A 319 23.13 4.95 -5.11
N ILE A 320 21.84 5.31 -5.17
CA ILE A 320 20.77 4.65 -4.41
C ILE A 320 20.38 3.36 -5.15
N ALA A 321 21.30 2.41 -5.18
CA ALA A 321 21.15 1.11 -5.80
C ALA A 321 22.09 0.10 -5.11
N TYR A 322 21.76 -1.19 -5.20
CA TYR A 322 22.65 -2.26 -4.76
C TYR A 322 22.97 -3.23 -5.91
N LYS A 323 24.07 -3.96 -5.77
CA LYS A 323 24.49 -4.92 -6.81
C LYS A 323 23.63 -6.18 -6.77
N LYS A 324 23.22 -6.64 -7.95
CA LYS A 324 22.60 -7.96 -8.16
C LYS A 324 23.55 -9.04 -7.63
N ASP A 325 23.04 -9.94 -6.79
CA ASP A 325 23.82 -11.03 -6.23
C ASP A 325 23.67 -12.32 -7.07
N LYS A 326 24.26 -13.42 -6.58
CA LYS A 326 24.25 -14.72 -7.26
C LYS A 326 22.88 -15.37 -7.44
N TYR A 327 21.82 -14.84 -6.81
CA TYR A 327 20.46 -15.37 -6.90
C TYR A 327 19.61 -14.61 -7.90
N TRP A 328 20.02 -13.41 -8.32
CA TRP A 328 19.30 -12.66 -9.35
C TRP A 328 19.32 -13.38 -10.70
N ASN A 329 18.16 -13.46 -11.35
CA ASN A 329 17.98 -14.14 -12.65
C ASN A 329 18.40 -15.63 -12.65
N VAL A 330 18.33 -16.29 -11.49
CA VAL A 330 18.60 -17.72 -11.35
C VAL A 330 17.33 -18.42 -10.92
N ALA A 331 16.97 -19.52 -11.58
CA ALA A 331 15.81 -20.31 -11.18
C ALA A 331 16.09 -21.04 -9.85
N ALA A 332 15.16 -20.95 -8.90
CA ALA A 332 15.26 -21.67 -7.65
C ALA A 332 15.12 -23.20 -7.84
N THR A 333 15.81 -23.96 -6.99
CA THR A 333 15.60 -25.40 -6.84
C THR A 333 14.64 -25.65 -5.68
N ILE A 334 13.57 -26.40 -5.95
CA ILE A 334 12.56 -26.75 -4.95
C ILE A 334 13.22 -27.67 -3.90
N PRO A 335 13.24 -27.28 -2.61
CA PRO A 335 13.76 -28.13 -1.55
C PRO A 335 13.05 -29.49 -1.51
N ALA A 336 13.77 -30.57 -1.19
CA ALA A 336 13.24 -31.94 -1.29
C ALA A 336 11.98 -32.19 -0.43
N GLN A 337 11.91 -31.54 0.73
CA GLN A 337 10.80 -31.58 1.68
C GLN A 337 9.63 -30.66 1.31
N ALA A 338 9.81 -29.76 0.35
CA ALA A 338 8.85 -28.72 0.03
C ALA A 338 8.11 -28.97 -1.27
N SER A 339 7.03 -28.22 -1.45
CA SER A 339 6.25 -28.11 -2.69
C SER A 339 5.97 -26.64 -3.00
N VAL A 340 5.63 -26.36 -4.26
CA VAL A 340 5.38 -24.99 -4.74
C VAL A 340 3.99 -24.89 -5.35
N LEU A 341 3.19 -23.97 -4.83
CA LEU A 341 1.91 -23.59 -5.42
C LEU A 341 2.06 -22.22 -6.08
N ILE A 342 1.92 -22.17 -7.41
CA ILE A 342 1.88 -20.91 -8.14
C ILE A 342 0.43 -20.59 -8.45
N MET A 343 -0.01 -19.38 -8.13
CA MET A 343 -1.35 -18.88 -8.37
C MET A 343 -1.27 -17.65 -9.27
N SER A 344 -2.16 -17.55 -10.25
CA SER A 344 -2.11 -16.43 -11.20
C SER A 344 -3.46 -16.10 -11.82
N GLY A 345 -3.76 -14.80 -11.90
CA GLY A 345 -4.88 -14.29 -12.69
C GLY A 345 -4.51 -14.13 -14.15
N LYS A 346 -5.37 -14.60 -15.05
CA LYS A 346 -5.19 -14.40 -16.50
C LYS A 346 -5.62 -13.01 -16.98
N LEU A 347 -6.30 -12.25 -16.12
CA LEU A 347 -6.64 -10.83 -16.28
C LEU A 347 -5.90 -9.94 -15.28
N ASP A 348 -4.72 -10.36 -14.81
CA ASP A 348 -3.83 -9.55 -13.98
C ASP A 348 -2.91 -8.69 -14.85
N PRO A 349 -3.10 -7.37 -14.94
CA PRO A 349 -2.24 -6.50 -15.75
C PRO A 349 -0.89 -6.18 -15.08
N GLN A 350 -0.79 -6.35 -13.75
CA GLN A 350 0.39 -5.97 -12.96
C GLN A 350 1.44 -7.07 -12.97
N THR A 351 0.99 -8.32 -12.77
CA THR A 351 1.83 -9.53 -12.87
C THR A 351 1.22 -10.53 -13.85
N PRO A 352 1.28 -10.26 -15.17
CA PRO A 352 0.62 -11.09 -16.19
C PRO A 352 0.97 -12.57 -16.09
N HIS A 353 -0.05 -13.41 -16.31
CA HIS A 353 0.03 -14.87 -16.25
C HIS A 353 1.20 -15.49 -17.07
N LYS A 354 1.70 -14.82 -18.11
CA LYS A 354 2.88 -15.27 -18.86
C LYS A 354 4.11 -15.45 -17.97
N TYR A 355 4.30 -14.61 -16.95
CA TYR A 355 5.42 -14.71 -16.01
C TYR A 355 5.24 -15.87 -15.03
N ALA A 356 4.00 -16.17 -14.61
CA ALA A 356 3.72 -17.38 -13.81
C ALA A 356 4.02 -18.67 -14.59
N LYS A 357 3.64 -18.74 -15.87
CA LYS A 357 4.00 -19.87 -16.76
C LYS A 357 5.52 -20.00 -16.93
N ARG A 358 6.23 -18.88 -17.07
CA ARG A 358 7.70 -18.87 -17.16
C ARG A 358 8.30 -19.42 -15.88
N LEU A 359 7.93 -18.89 -14.72
CA LEU A 359 8.44 -19.37 -13.43
C LEU A 359 8.17 -20.87 -13.25
N PHE A 360 6.94 -21.30 -13.50
CA PHE A 360 6.56 -22.72 -13.45
C PHE A 360 7.47 -23.58 -14.33
N LYS A 361 7.81 -23.13 -15.54
CA LYS A 361 8.71 -23.85 -16.44
C LYS A 361 10.15 -23.91 -15.92
N VAL A 362 10.70 -22.81 -15.41
CA VAL A 362 12.14 -22.71 -15.07
C VAL A 362 12.49 -23.25 -13.69
N LEU A 363 11.55 -23.29 -12.73
CA LEU A 363 11.80 -23.85 -11.40
C LEU A 363 12.35 -25.28 -11.49
N ASN A 364 13.44 -25.55 -10.78
CA ASN A 364 14.05 -26.87 -10.79
C ASN A 364 13.40 -27.78 -9.74
N GLY A 365 12.61 -28.75 -10.20
CA GLY A 365 11.88 -29.70 -9.36
C GLY A 365 10.49 -30.01 -9.92
N THR A 366 9.91 -31.14 -9.50
CA THR A 366 8.62 -31.62 -10.00
C THR A 366 7.46 -31.39 -9.03
N LYS A 367 7.72 -31.10 -7.75
CA LYS A 367 6.70 -30.81 -6.73
C LYS A 367 6.18 -29.37 -6.86
N LYS A 368 5.54 -29.06 -7.98
CA LYS A 368 4.98 -27.74 -8.27
C LYS A 368 3.67 -27.85 -9.03
N GLU A 369 2.73 -26.95 -8.74
CA GLU A 369 1.45 -26.83 -9.46
C GLU A 369 1.18 -25.36 -9.81
N LEU A 370 0.52 -25.12 -10.95
CA LEU A 370 0.11 -23.78 -11.38
C LEU A 370 -1.41 -23.72 -11.50
N VAL A 371 -2.05 -23.04 -10.54
CA VAL A 371 -3.48 -22.75 -10.58
C VAL A 371 -3.70 -21.41 -11.29
N ALA A 372 -4.35 -21.46 -12.45
CA ALA A 372 -4.64 -20.30 -13.29
C ALA A 372 -6.11 -19.93 -13.21
N PHE A 373 -6.40 -18.70 -12.79
CA PHE A 373 -7.76 -18.19 -12.65
C PHE A 373 -8.10 -17.35 -13.89
N GLU A 374 -9.09 -17.79 -14.67
CA GLU A 374 -9.40 -17.21 -15.99
C GLU A 374 -9.73 -15.71 -15.93
N TYR A 375 -10.45 -15.32 -14.87
CA TYR A 375 -10.99 -13.96 -14.74
C TYR A 375 -10.35 -13.18 -13.59
N ALA A 376 -9.41 -13.72 -12.83
CA ALA A 376 -8.85 -12.99 -11.68
C ALA A 376 -8.00 -11.79 -12.13
N SER A 377 -8.09 -10.69 -11.37
CA SER A 377 -7.15 -9.56 -11.45
C SER A 377 -5.93 -9.84 -10.56
N HIS A 378 -5.18 -8.79 -10.19
CA HIS A 378 -3.98 -8.93 -9.38
C HIS A 378 -4.27 -9.50 -7.99
N GLY A 379 -3.47 -10.48 -7.57
CA GLY A 379 -3.60 -11.19 -6.29
C GLY A 379 -4.85 -12.06 -6.20
N THR A 380 -4.70 -13.36 -6.41
CA THR A 380 -5.82 -14.30 -6.51
C THR A 380 -6.53 -14.51 -5.16
N LEU A 381 -5.86 -14.33 -4.03
CA LEU A 381 -6.48 -14.45 -2.71
C LEU A 381 -7.56 -13.41 -2.41
N PHE A 382 -7.58 -12.27 -3.12
CA PHE A 382 -8.55 -11.20 -2.86
C PHE A 382 -9.32 -10.73 -4.11
N SER A 383 -9.01 -11.27 -5.29
CA SER A 383 -9.68 -10.94 -6.56
C SER A 383 -10.61 -12.01 -7.11
N THR A 384 -10.78 -13.15 -6.41
CA THR A 384 -11.51 -14.34 -6.91
C THR A 384 -12.78 -14.66 -6.13
N TYR A 385 -13.58 -13.64 -5.83
CA TYR A 385 -14.93 -13.88 -5.31
C TYR A 385 -15.80 -14.58 -6.36
N VAL A 386 -16.56 -15.59 -5.94
CA VAL A 386 -17.46 -16.34 -6.83
C VAL A 386 -18.73 -15.57 -7.19
N SER A 387 -19.07 -14.53 -6.41
CA SER A 387 -20.15 -13.58 -6.72
C SER A 387 -20.01 -12.31 -5.89
N ASP A 388 -20.68 -11.24 -6.32
CA ASP A 388 -20.79 -9.99 -5.54
C ASP A 388 -21.43 -10.24 -4.16
N THR A 389 -22.42 -11.13 -4.08
CA THR A 389 -23.06 -11.50 -2.81
C THR A 389 -22.09 -12.19 -1.86
N ALA A 390 -21.23 -13.07 -2.39
CA ALA A 390 -20.19 -13.73 -1.61
C ALA A 390 -19.19 -12.69 -1.08
N ALA A 391 -18.76 -11.75 -1.93
CA ALA A 391 -17.90 -10.65 -1.53
C ALA A 391 -18.51 -9.79 -0.40
N ALA A 392 -19.78 -9.40 -0.54
CA ALA A 392 -20.48 -8.60 0.46
C ALA A 392 -20.68 -9.33 1.80
N SER A 393 -20.81 -10.66 1.77
CA SER A 393 -20.96 -11.48 2.98
C SER A 393 -19.63 -11.81 3.68
N GLY A 394 -18.48 -11.41 3.10
CA GLY A 394 -17.16 -11.78 3.62
C GLY A 394 -16.80 -13.25 3.42
N ALA A 395 -17.44 -13.94 2.47
CA ALA A 395 -17.13 -15.32 2.14
C ALA A 395 -15.69 -15.46 1.62
N PRO A 396 -15.01 -16.60 1.85
CA PRO A 396 -13.68 -16.83 1.31
C PRO A 396 -13.68 -16.74 -0.23
N THR A 397 -12.62 -16.17 -0.78
CA THR A 397 -12.39 -16.20 -2.22
C THR A 397 -12.01 -17.60 -2.67
N CYS A 398 -12.20 -17.90 -3.96
CA CYS A 398 -11.77 -19.19 -4.51
C CYS A 398 -10.26 -19.41 -4.34
N GLY A 399 -9.44 -18.38 -4.52
CA GLY A 399 -8.00 -18.43 -4.24
C GLY A 399 -7.70 -18.77 -2.78
N MET A 400 -8.45 -18.20 -1.84
CA MET A 400 -8.31 -18.55 -0.42
C MET A 400 -8.67 -20.01 -0.14
N SER A 401 -9.75 -20.53 -0.73
CA SER A 401 -10.13 -21.94 -0.58
C SER A 401 -9.07 -22.90 -1.16
N VAL A 402 -8.50 -22.55 -2.33
CA VAL A 402 -7.36 -23.31 -2.91
C VAL A 402 -6.19 -23.33 -1.94
N LEU A 403 -5.78 -22.18 -1.39
CA LEU A 403 -4.70 -22.07 -0.42
C LEU A 403 -5.00 -22.86 0.87
N ALA A 404 -6.21 -22.76 1.40
CA ALA A 404 -6.64 -23.50 2.59
C ALA A 404 -6.55 -25.01 2.35
N SER A 405 -6.99 -25.50 1.18
CA SER A 405 -6.88 -26.92 0.83
C SER A 405 -5.43 -27.39 0.76
N TYR A 406 -4.52 -26.57 0.21
CA TYR A 406 -3.09 -26.86 0.13
C TYR A 406 -2.45 -26.98 1.51
N VAL A 407 -2.73 -26.02 2.39
CA VAL A 407 -2.20 -25.99 3.76
C VAL A 407 -2.78 -27.13 4.60
N ALA A 408 -4.09 -27.36 4.54
CA ALA A 408 -4.77 -28.44 5.25
C ALA A 408 -4.22 -29.82 4.88
N ASN A 409 -3.80 -29.99 3.63
CA ASN A 409 -3.22 -31.24 3.12
C ASN A 409 -1.69 -31.29 3.25
N GLY A 410 -1.07 -30.40 4.04
CA GLY A 410 0.36 -30.46 4.35
C GLY A 410 1.26 -30.24 3.13
N GLY A 411 0.80 -29.46 2.15
CA GLY A 411 1.53 -29.21 0.90
C GLY A 411 1.35 -30.29 -0.18
N ASP A 412 0.42 -31.24 0.01
CA ASP A 412 0.16 -32.27 -1.00
C ASP A 412 -0.61 -31.68 -2.19
N LEU A 413 0.13 -31.36 -3.27
CA LEU A 413 -0.42 -30.78 -4.49
C LEU A 413 -1.49 -31.66 -5.17
N THR A 414 -1.47 -32.99 -4.93
CA THR A 414 -2.47 -33.91 -5.51
C THR A 414 -3.85 -33.80 -4.86
N LYS A 415 -3.93 -33.09 -3.73
CA LYS A 415 -5.16 -32.88 -2.94
C LYS A 415 -5.63 -31.42 -2.97
N LEU A 416 -5.10 -30.62 -3.90
CA LEU A 416 -5.59 -29.27 -4.13
C LEU A 416 -7.07 -29.30 -4.55
N ASP A 417 -7.91 -28.58 -3.82
CA ASP A 417 -9.27 -28.32 -4.24
C ASP A 417 -9.29 -27.09 -5.15
N THR A 418 -9.53 -27.33 -6.44
CA THR A 418 -9.66 -26.28 -7.47
C THR A 418 -11.08 -26.21 -8.04
N SER A 419 -12.05 -26.87 -7.40
CA SER A 419 -13.43 -26.97 -7.90
C SER A 419 -14.10 -25.60 -8.10
N CYS A 420 -13.78 -24.62 -7.25
CA CYS A 420 -14.30 -23.27 -7.35
C CYS A 420 -13.79 -22.50 -8.58
N VAL A 421 -12.65 -22.89 -9.18
CA VAL A 421 -11.99 -22.13 -10.25
C VAL A 421 -12.89 -22.05 -11.49
N ALA A 422 -13.59 -23.13 -11.82
CA ALA A 422 -14.51 -23.19 -12.95
C ALA A 422 -15.80 -22.39 -12.73
N SER A 423 -16.11 -22.01 -11.48
CA SER A 423 -17.32 -21.25 -11.13
C SER A 423 -17.10 -19.74 -11.16
N LEU A 424 -15.87 -19.28 -11.41
CA LEU A 424 -15.58 -17.86 -11.57
C LEU A 424 -16.07 -17.38 -12.93
N HIS A 425 -16.66 -16.19 -12.95
CA HIS A 425 -17.16 -15.56 -14.16
C HIS A 425 -16.80 -14.07 -14.18
N LEU A 426 -16.62 -13.53 -15.39
CA LEU A 426 -16.52 -12.10 -15.59
C LEU A 426 -17.90 -11.57 -15.98
N HIS A 427 -18.42 -10.62 -15.23
CA HIS A 427 -19.69 -9.97 -15.50
C HIS A 427 -19.47 -8.56 -16.05
N PHE A 428 -20.20 -8.22 -17.10
CA PHE A 428 -20.26 -6.87 -17.66
C PHE A 428 -21.51 -6.11 -17.21
N GLU A 429 -22.34 -6.71 -16.36
CA GLU A 429 -23.43 -6.04 -15.65
C GLU A 429 -23.00 -5.85 -14.19
N PRO A 430 -22.52 -4.64 -13.81
CA PRO A 430 -22.17 -4.37 -12.43
C PRO A 430 -23.44 -4.43 -11.58
N SER A 431 -23.32 -4.90 -10.33
CA SER A 431 -24.44 -4.81 -9.38
C SER A 431 -24.87 -3.35 -9.15
N PRO A 432 -26.10 -3.11 -8.68
CA PRO A 432 -26.55 -1.75 -8.35
C PRO A 432 -25.64 -1.01 -7.38
N ALA A 433 -25.04 -1.73 -6.41
CA ALA A 433 -24.08 -1.15 -5.48
C ALA A 433 -22.82 -0.65 -6.20
N VAL A 434 -22.22 -1.48 -7.07
CA VAL A 434 -21.03 -1.11 -7.85
C VAL A 434 -21.35 -0.01 -8.88
N SER A 435 -22.53 -0.05 -9.49
CA SER A 435 -22.98 0.95 -10.46
C SER A 435 -23.10 2.35 -9.85
N LYS A 436 -23.63 2.43 -8.61
CA LYS A 436 -23.77 3.69 -7.89
C LYS A 436 -22.44 4.35 -7.54
N VAL A 437 -21.36 3.59 -7.40
CA VAL A 437 -20.01 4.12 -7.08
C VAL A 437 -19.52 5.13 -8.12
N LEU A 438 -19.75 4.88 -9.42
CA LEU A 438 -19.27 5.75 -10.49
C LEU A 438 -20.39 6.56 -11.16
N PHE A 439 -21.59 5.98 -11.29
CA PHE A 439 -22.65 6.57 -12.11
C PHE A 439 -23.80 7.16 -11.27
N HIS A 440 -23.76 7.06 -9.94
CA HIS A 440 -24.83 7.48 -9.03
C HIS A 440 -26.21 6.96 -9.45
N THR A 441 -26.25 5.75 -10.00
CA THR A 441 -27.46 5.10 -10.47
C THR A 441 -27.32 3.59 -10.41
N SER A 442 -28.45 2.88 -10.27
CA SER A 442 -28.44 1.41 -10.20
C SER A 442 -28.25 0.73 -11.56
N ASP A 443 -28.46 1.45 -12.66
CA ASP A 443 -28.25 0.96 -14.03
C ASP A 443 -26.98 1.58 -14.62
N ALA A 444 -25.90 0.80 -14.63
CA ALA A 444 -24.61 1.27 -15.13
C ALA A 444 -24.62 1.72 -16.59
N TYR A 445 -25.52 1.24 -17.45
CA TYR A 445 -25.50 1.56 -18.88
C TYR A 445 -26.45 2.70 -19.25
N ASP A 446 -27.72 2.58 -18.88
CA ASP A 446 -28.80 3.48 -19.33
C ASP A 446 -29.39 4.32 -18.19
N GLY A 447 -28.99 4.06 -16.95
CA GLY A 447 -29.49 4.78 -15.79
C GLY A 447 -29.22 6.27 -15.88
N LYS A 448 -30.22 7.08 -15.51
CA LYS A 448 -30.05 8.53 -15.36
C LYS A 448 -29.25 8.82 -14.10
N PHE A 449 -28.41 9.86 -14.15
CA PHE A 449 -27.69 10.31 -12.98
C PHE A 449 -28.71 10.84 -11.96
N VAL A 450 -28.62 10.38 -10.72
CA VAL A 450 -29.42 10.90 -9.62
C VAL A 450 -28.46 11.65 -8.71
N PHE A 451 -28.58 12.99 -8.67
CA PHE A 451 -28.04 13.72 -7.54
C PHE A 451 -28.78 13.22 -6.32
N ASP A 452 -28.08 12.61 -5.36
CA ASP A 452 -28.63 12.53 -4.02
C ASP A 452 -28.80 13.98 -3.55
N ASP A 453 -30.01 14.53 -3.70
CA ASP A 453 -30.47 15.56 -2.80
C ASP A 453 -30.27 14.98 -1.39
N GLU A 454 -29.67 15.75 -0.48
CA GLU A 454 -29.30 15.37 0.90
C GLU A 454 -30.44 14.73 1.71
N GLU A 455 -30.88 13.50 1.42
CA GLU A 455 -32.03 12.92 2.12
C GLU A 455 -32.20 11.39 1.95
N ASP A 456 -31.12 10.59 2.04
CA ASP A 456 -31.29 9.19 2.52
C ASP A 456 -30.01 8.52 3.08
N TYR A 457 -29.08 9.30 3.64
CA TYR A 457 -28.18 8.73 4.64
C TYR A 457 -29.02 8.45 5.89
N ASN A 458 -29.04 7.18 6.33
CA ASN A 458 -29.80 6.70 7.46
C ASN A 458 -29.53 7.51 8.76
N TYR A 459 -30.29 8.59 8.93
CA TYR A 459 -30.22 9.57 10.02
C TYR A 459 -30.64 8.98 11.38
N GLU A 460 -31.19 7.76 11.42
CA GLU A 460 -31.62 7.14 12.68
C GLU A 460 -30.45 6.74 13.57
N THR A 461 -29.27 6.44 13.00
CA THR A 461 -28.15 5.91 13.77
C THR A 461 -27.45 6.99 14.60
N GLU A 462 -27.33 8.22 14.07
CA GLU A 462 -26.57 9.29 14.72
C GLU A 462 -27.34 9.92 15.90
N TYR A 463 -28.66 10.13 15.76
CA TYR A 463 -29.49 10.66 16.85
C TYR A 463 -29.63 9.70 18.04
N LYS A 464 -29.58 8.39 17.80
CA LYS A 464 -29.70 7.38 18.86
C LYS A 464 -28.56 7.44 19.88
N TYR A 465 -27.37 7.88 19.46
CA TYR A 465 -26.19 7.98 20.33
C TYR A 465 -25.81 9.43 20.69
N ARG A 466 -26.25 10.43 19.92
CA ARG A 466 -25.91 11.84 20.19
C ARG A 466 -26.51 12.37 21.50
N THR A 467 -27.78 12.09 21.76
CA THR A 467 -28.43 12.50 23.02
C THR A 467 -27.80 11.85 24.25
N PRO A 468 -27.61 10.51 24.32
CA PRO A 468 -26.94 9.91 25.48
C PRO A 468 -25.48 10.34 25.61
N PHE A 469 -24.76 10.59 24.52
CA PHE A 469 -23.38 11.09 24.56
C PHE A 469 -23.29 12.52 25.12
N ILE A 470 -24.18 13.43 24.70
CA ILE A 470 -24.26 14.80 25.24
C ILE A 470 -24.61 14.77 26.73
N VAL A 471 -25.58 13.93 27.13
CA VAL A 471 -25.96 13.77 28.55
C VAL A 471 -24.77 13.24 29.37
N MET A 472 -24.02 12.28 28.84
CA MET A 472 -22.80 11.75 29.49
C MET A 472 -21.73 12.84 29.66
N MET A 473 -21.49 13.66 28.64
CA MET A 473 -20.51 14.75 28.70
C MET A 473 -20.89 15.83 29.72
N ILE A 474 -22.18 16.20 29.79
CA ILE A 474 -22.68 17.15 30.79
C ILE A 474 -22.54 16.56 32.20
N ALA A 475 -22.87 15.27 32.40
CA ALA A 475 -22.70 14.61 33.68
C ALA A 475 -21.23 14.58 34.13
N LEU A 476 -20.29 14.30 33.22
CA LEU A 476 -18.85 14.34 33.47
C LEU A 476 -18.38 15.74 33.86
N ALA A 477 -18.82 16.78 33.15
CA ALA A 477 -18.48 18.16 33.47
C ALA A 477 -19.00 18.58 34.86
N VAL A 478 -20.23 18.19 35.21
CA VAL A 478 -20.81 18.47 36.54
C VAL A 478 -20.05 17.73 37.63
N LEU A 479 -19.67 16.47 37.43
CA LEU A 479 -18.86 15.70 38.38
C LEU A 479 -17.48 16.32 38.60
N LEU A 480 -16.82 16.80 37.54
CA LEU A 480 -15.54 17.51 37.63
C LEU A 480 -15.67 18.83 38.40
N LEU A 481 -16.75 19.58 38.19
CA LEU A 481 -17.03 20.81 38.95
C LEU A 481 -17.32 20.54 40.43
N ILE A 482 -18.05 19.47 40.74
CA ILE A 482 -18.29 19.04 42.14
C ILE A 482 -16.97 18.62 42.79
N ALA A 483 -16.14 17.84 42.10
CA ALA A 483 -14.83 17.42 42.59
C ALA A 483 -13.91 18.62 42.83
N ALA A 484 -13.86 19.58 41.91
CA ALA A 484 -13.12 20.83 42.07
C ALA A 484 -13.64 21.65 43.27
N GLY A 485 -14.97 21.75 43.44
CA GLY A 485 -15.60 22.41 44.58
C GLY A 485 -15.30 21.74 45.92
N LEU A 486 -15.28 20.40 45.97
CA LEU A 486 -14.90 19.63 47.15
C LEU A 486 -13.41 19.76 47.47
N CYS A 487 -12.54 19.75 46.45
CA CYS A 487 -11.11 20.05 46.61
C CYS A 487 -10.90 21.46 47.16
N PHE A 488 -11.61 22.46 46.64
CA PHE A 488 -11.52 23.84 47.12
C PHE A 488 -12.01 23.98 48.57
N ARG A 489 -13.11 23.29 48.94
CA ARG A 489 -13.59 23.25 50.34
C ARG A 489 -12.62 22.53 51.27
N CYS A 490 -11.97 21.44 50.82
CA CYS A 490 -10.95 20.73 51.57
C CYS A 490 -9.68 21.59 51.76
N GLN A 491 -9.25 22.29 50.72
CA GLN A 491 -8.14 23.25 50.80
C GLN A 491 -8.47 24.40 51.76
N ARG A 492 -9.68 24.98 51.69
CA ARG A 492 -10.12 26.00 52.65
C ARG A 492 -10.19 25.49 54.08
N ARG A 493 -10.65 24.25 54.31
CA ARG A 493 -10.62 23.62 55.65
C ARG A 493 -9.20 23.42 56.15
N LYS A 494 -8.28 22.90 55.33
CA LYS A 494 -6.86 22.76 55.67
C LYS A 494 -6.20 24.12 55.96
N SER A 495 -6.54 25.16 55.21
CA SER A 495 -6.04 26.52 55.46
C SER A 495 -6.63 27.13 56.74
N ALA A 496 -7.91 26.86 57.05
CA ALA A 496 -8.55 27.30 58.31
C ALA A 496 -8.01 26.54 59.53
N GLU A 497 -7.69 25.25 59.39
CA GLU A 497 -6.99 24.48 60.43
C GLU A 497 -5.57 25.01 60.63
N LYS A 498 -4.80 25.25 59.56
CA LYS A 498 -3.47 25.90 59.66
C LYS A 498 -3.54 27.28 60.31
N ALA A 499 -4.57 28.08 60.04
CA ALA A 499 -4.77 29.39 60.67
C ALA A 499 -5.11 29.27 62.17
N LYS A 500 -5.86 28.24 62.59
CA LYS A 500 -6.10 27.95 64.01
C LYS A 500 -4.84 27.44 64.73
N THR A 501 -4.01 26.63 64.08
CA THR A 501 -2.72 26.17 64.65
C THR A 501 -1.67 27.30 64.71
N ALA A 502 -1.70 28.24 63.76
CA ALA A 502 -0.88 29.45 63.79
C ALA A 502 -1.31 30.42 64.91
N SER A 503 -2.62 30.64 65.10
CA SER A 503 -3.15 31.49 66.18
C SER A 503 -2.91 30.92 67.58
N ALA A 504 -2.74 29.59 67.73
CA ALA A 504 -2.36 28.93 68.97
C ALA A 504 -0.84 28.96 69.26
N THR A 505 -0.02 29.27 68.25
CA THR A 505 1.43 29.42 68.39
C THR A 505 1.82 30.88 68.68
N THR A 506 1.10 31.86 68.14
CA THR A 506 1.30 33.30 68.41
C THR A 506 0.92 33.72 69.85
N THR A 507 0.07 32.96 70.55
CA THR A 507 -0.21 33.21 71.99
C THR A 507 0.90 32.71 72.94
N ARG A 508 1.95 32.05 72.43
CA ARG A 508 3.08 31.55 73.24
C ARG A 508 4.39 32.32 73.01
N THR A 509 4.47 33.19 72.01
CA THR A 509 5.66 34.00 71.70
C THR A 509 5.52 35.50 71.98
N ASP A 510 4.31 36.06 72.14
CA ASP A 510 4.10 37.47 72.57
C ASP A 510 4.29 37.73 74.09
N ARG A 511 5.08 36.89 74.79
CA ARG A 511 5.50 37.12 76.19
C ARG A 511 7.01 37.31 76.35
N ARG A 512 7.77 37.41 75.26
CA ARG A 512 9.18 37.77 75.25
C ARG A 512 9.42 38.70 74.07
N GLU A 513 10.22 39.75 74.28
CA GLU A 513 10.57 40.79 73.30
C GLU A 513 9.70 42.07 73.35
N HIS A 514 9.45 42.54 74.57
CA HIS A 514 9.80 43.93 74.89
C HIS A 514 11.34 43.97 74.98
N ASP A 515 12.03 44.47 73.95
CA ASP A 515 13.20 45.36 74.07
C ASP A 515 13.94 45.55 72.73
N SER A 516 13.97 46.80 72.28
CA SER A 516 14.96 47.50 71.41
C SER A 516 15.25 46.92 70.01
N ALA A 517 14.93 47.56 68.87
CA ALA A 517 15.17 48.92 68.34
C ALA A 517 16.53 49.16 67.63
N ASN A 518 16.42 49.80 66.45
CA ASN A 518 17.43 50.49 65.61
C ASN A 518 18.34 49.61 64.70
N ALA A 519 18.70 49.96 63.45
CA ALA A 519 18.66 51.21 62.67
C ALA A 519 18.69 50.93 61.14
N THR A 520 18.05 51.84 60.38
CA THR A 520 18.42 52.53 59.11
C THR A 520 19.80 52.22 58.45
N GLU A 521 20.10 52.37 57.13
CA GLU A 521 19.47 52.89 55.90
C GLU A 521 20.47 52.64 54.72
N ARG A 522 20.00 52.78 53.46
CA ARG A 522 20.68 53.30 52.24
C ARG A 522 21.56 52.44 51.28
N MET A 523 21.04 52.37 50.05
CA MET A 523 21.56 52.83 48.74
C MET A 523 22.72 52.11 47.99
N ASP A 524 22.31 51.55 46.84
CA ASP A 524 22.69 51.89 45.45
C ASP A 524 23.73 51.09 44.64
N SER A 525 23.29 50.77 43.41
CA SER A 525 23.98 50.59 42.12
C SER A 525 25.02 49.47 41.87
N GLY A 526 24.79 48.70 40.78
CA GLY A 526 25.77 48.61 39.69
C GLY A 526 26.39 47.25 39.32
N VAL A 527 26.08 46.81 38.09
CA VAL A 527 26.99 46.21 37.07
C VAL A 527 27.22 44.67 37.02
N ALA A 528 26.74 44.12 35.89
CA ALA A 528 27.28 43.11 34.97
C ALA A 528 28.10 41.88 35.44
N ALA A 529 27.69 40.69 34.98
CA ALA A 529 28.42 39.81 34.04
C ALA A 529 27.92 38.36 34.10
N SER A 530 27.61 37.75 32.95
CA SER A 530 27.60 36.28 32.74
C SER A 530 29.05 35.78 32.48
N PRO A 531 29.37 34.51 32.15
CA PRO A 531 28.57 33.28 31.97
C PRO A 531 29.26 32.01 32.56
N SER A 532 28.85 30.82 32.06
CA SER A 532 29.55 29.52 32.14
C SER A 532 29.18 28.66 33.36
N ALA A 533 29.08 27.32 33.33
CA ALA A 533 28.88 26.29 32.32
C ALA A 533 28.72 24.97 33.10
N THR A 534 28.40 23.90 32.37
CA THR A 534 28.78 22.49 32.64
C THR A 534 28.09 21.72 33.78
N ALA A 535 27.29 20.77 33.31
CA ALA A 535 27.57 19.32 33.34
C ALA A 535 27.04 18.46 34.50
N GLY A 536 26.27 17.46 34.07
CA GLY A 536 26.27 16.09 34.58
C GLY A 536 25.39 15.84 35.80
N VAL A 537 24.90 14.64 36.07
CA VAL A 537 25.08 13.31 35.47
C VAL A 537 24.11 12.44 36.29
N TYR A 538 23.37 11.54 35.61
CA TYR A 538 22.87 10.25 36.11
C TYR A 538 22.00 10.19 37.39
N THR A 539 20.82 9.57 37.30
CA THR A 539 20.64 8.16 37.70
C THR A 539 19.24 7.64 37.34
N ALA A 540 19.22 6.35 37.05
CA ALA A 540 18.11 5.53 36.59
C ALA A 540 17.16 5.10 37.73
N VAL A 541 16.30 4.13 37.37
CA VAL A 541 15.38 3.27 38.17
C VAL A 541 13.93 3.63 37.84
N GLU A 542 13.25 2.95 36.91
CA GLU A 542 12.82 1.53 36.87
C GLU A 542 11.55 1.27 37.72
N GLU A 543 10.76 0.30 37.23
CA GLU A 543 9.50 -0.28 37.72
C GLU A 543 8.21 0.42 37.22
N SER A 544 7.42 -0.13 36.29
CA SER A 544 6.85 -1.48 36.02
C SER A 544 5.50 -1.75 36.71
N ARG A 545 4.61 -2.36 35.90
CA ARG A 545 3.36 -3.11 36.22
C ARG A 545 2.12 -2.25 36.47
N VAL A 546 0.95 -2.62 35.94
CA VAL A 546 0.39 -3.95 35.59
C VAL A 546 -0.26 -3.94 34.23
#